data_AF-A0A7G3UM11-F1
#
_entry.id   AF-A0A7G3UM11-F1
#
_cell.length_a   1.000
_cell.length_b   1.000
_cell.length_c   1.000
_cell.angle_alpha   90.00
_cell.angle_beta   90.00
_cell.angle_gamma   90.00
#
_symmetry.space_group_name_H-M   'P 1'
#
loop_
_entity.id
_entity.type
_entity.pdbx_description
1 polymer ?
#
loop_
_entity_poly.entity_id
_entity_poly.type
_entity_poly.pdbx_seq_one_letter_code
_entity_poly.pdbx_strand_id
1 'polypeptide(L)' 'MRTTPVTPAEADAWITTLHRHGHLHHAERGPDGTWTVRRTADSRPWTLHHPALALDYAAEILRDLRRTAPEPRR' A
#
# COMPACT_ATOMS: atom_id res chain seq x y z
N MET A 1 -2.01 -13.70 -14.82
CA MET A 1 -0.74 -12.94 -14.67
C MET A 1 -0.92 -11.57 -15.29
N ARG A 2 -0.46 -10.51 -14.62
CA ARG A 2 -0.45 -9.17 -15.23
C ARG A 2 0.75 -9.08 -16.18
N THR A 3 0.53 -8.59 -17.41
CA THR A 3 1.55 -8.48 -18.46
C THR A 3 2.12 -7.06 -18.61
N THR A 4 1.40 -6.05 -18.11
CA THR A 4 1.86 -4.66 -18.12
C THR A 4 2.65 -4.35 -16.84
N PRO A 5 3.87 -3.79 -16.94
CA PRO A 5 4.64 -3.38 -15.77
C PRO A 5 3.87 -2.35 -14.95
N VAL A 6 4.06 -2.39 -13.63
CA VAL A 6 3.48 -1.42 -12.71
C VAL A 6 4.19 -0.09 -12.92
N THR A 7 3.41 0.98 -13.11
CA THR A 7 3.97 2.32 -13.30
C THR A 7 4.20 3.01 -11.95
N PRO A 8 5.17 3.94 -11.84
CA PRO A 8 5.33 4.75 -10.64
C PRO A 8 4.05 5.50 -10.26
N ALA A 9 3.33 6.06 -11.24
CA ALA A 9 2.07 6.78 -11.00
C ALA A 9 0.99 5.88 -10.38
N GLU A 10 0.93 4.62 -10.79
CA GLU A 10 0.00 3.66 -10.18
C GLU A 10 0.39 3.31 -8.75
N ALA A 11 1.68 3.10 -8.48
CA ALA A 11 2.16 2.89 -7.12
C ALA A 11 1.83 4.09 -6.22
N ASP A 12 2.04 5.31 -6.70
CA ASP A 12 1.70 6.53 -5.97
C ASP A 12 0.22 6.62 -5.65
N ALA A 13 -0.64 6.32 -6.64
CA ALA A 13 -2.08 6.34 -6.47
C ALA A 13 -2.52 5.37 -5.37
N TRP A 14 -1.96 4.14 -5.36
CA TRP A 14 -2.28 3.15 -4.33
C TRP A 14 -1.82 3.56 -2.94
N ILE A 15 -0.54 3.92 -2.77
CA ILE A 15 -0.01 4.29 -1.45
C ILE A 15 -0.72 5.53 -0.89
N THR A 16 -0.97 6.54 -1.74
CA THR A 16 -1.71 7.74 -1.35
C THR A 16 -3.14 7.42 -0.92
N THR A 17 -3.81 6.52 -1.65
CA THR A 17 -5.19 6.10 -1.32
C THR A 17 -5.21 5.38 0.02
N LEU A 18 -4.32 4.41 0.24
CA LEU A 18 -4.26 3.67 1.51
C LEU A 18 -3.97 4.57 2.70
N HIS A 19 -3.08 5.56 2.54
CA HIS A 19 -2.81 6.55 3.57
C HIS A 19 -4.03 7.45 3.85
N ARG A 20 -4.68 7.97 2.79
CA ARG A 20 -5.87 8.82 2.93
C ARG A 20 -7.02 8.12 3.64
N HIS A 21 -7.20 6.82 3.42
CA HIS A 21 -8.24 6.03 4.07
C HIS A 21 -7.83 5.49 5.45
N GLY A 22 -6.66 5.89 5.97
CA GLY A 22 -6.20 5.51 7.31
C GLY A 22 -5.71 4.07 7.44
N HIS A 23 -5.48 3.38 6.32
CA HIS A 23 -4.89 2.03 6.31
C HIS A 23 -3.37 2.06 6.51
N LEU A 24 -2.76 3.22 6.34
CA LEU A 24 -1.38 3.50 6.72
C LEU A 24 -1.39 4.62 7.76
N HIS A 25 -0.65 4.41 8.84
CA HIS A 25 -0.40 5.46 9.82
C HIS A 25 0.54 6.53 9.28
N HIS A 26 1.46 6.16 8.39
CA HIS A 26 2.38 7.10 7.75
C HIS A 26 2.75 6.60 6.34
N ALA A 27 2.84 7.53 5.41
CA ALA A 27 3.36 7.29 4.07
C ALA A 27 4.11 8.54 3.59
N GLU A 28 5.41 8.40 3.33
CA GLU A 28 6.26 9.47 2.82
C GLU A 28 6.91 9.03 1.52
N ARG A 29 6.88 9.92 0.53
CA ARG A 29 7.50 9.70 -0.77
C ARG A 29 8.90 10.30 -0.79
N GLY A 30 9.90 9.47 -1.09
CA GLY A 30 11.28 9.89 -1.30
C GLY A 30 11.49 10.53 -2.68
N PRO A 31 12.56 11.32 -2.85
CA PRO A 31 12.88 12.00 -4.11
C PRO A 31 13.16 11.03 -5.27
N ASP A 32 13.63 9.82 -4.96
CA ASP A 32 13.97 8.78 -5.94
C ASP A 32 12.76 7.92 -6.36
N GLY A 33 11.55 8.33 -5.98
CA GLY A 33 10.32 7.56 -6.24
C GLY A 33 10.11 6.36 -5.31
N THR A 34 10.89 6.28 -4.23
CA THR A 34 10.69 5.31 -3.15
C THR A 34 9.56 5.76 -2.22
N TRP A 35 8.96 4.81 -1.51
CA TRP A 35 7.96 5.09 -0.48
C TRP A 35 8.41 4.53 0.87
N THR A 36 8.44 5.35 1.91
CA THR A 36 8.57 4.88 3.29
C THR A 36 7.17 4.84 3.91
N VAL A 37 6.68 3.63 4.18
CA VAL A 37 5.33 3.40 4.70
C VAL A 37 5.39 2.78 6.09
N ARG A 38 4.36 3.03 6.89
CA ARG A 38 4.19 2.41 8.19
C ARG A 38 2.72 2.16 8.46
N ARG A 39 2.40 0.92 8.83
CA ARG A 39 1.02 0.44 8.94
C ARG A 39 0.32 0.92 10.21
N THR A 40 0.96 0.78 11.36
CA THR A 40 0.48 1.28 12.67
C THR A 40 1.55 2.12 13.35
N ALA A 41 1.22 2.88 14.40
CA ALA A 41 2.18 3.70 15.13
C ALA A 41 3.40 2.90 15.64
N ASP A 42 3.16 1.67 16.09
CA ASP A 42 4.18 0.76 16.65
C ASP A 42 4.88 -0.12 15.61
N SER A 43 4.39 -0.12 14.37
CA SER A 43 5.02 -0.89 13.29
C SER A 43 6.34 -0.26 12.87
N ARG A 44 7.33 -1.09 12.53
CA ARG A 44 8.55 -0.60 11.88
C ARG A 44 8.20 0.04 10.53
N PRO A 45 8.85 1.15 10.14
CA PRO A 45 8.75 1.67 8.78
C PRO A 45 9.31 0.68 7.75
N TRP A 46 8.73 0.65 6.56
CA TRP A 46 9.16 -0.16 5.43
C TRP A 46 9.42 0.75 4.23
N THR A 47 10.57 0.60 3.60
CA THR A 47 10.90 1.33 2.38
C THR A 47 10.64 0.45 1.15
N LEU A 48 9.78 0.94 0.27
CA LEU A 48 9.37 0.32 -0.98
C LEU A 48 10.18 0.98 -2.10
N HIS A 49 11.17 0.26 -2.60
CA HIS A 49 12.14 0.82 -3.56
C HIS A 49 11.62 0.88 -5.00
N HIS A 50 10.59 0.09 -5.34
CA HIS A 50 10.10 -0.05 -6.71
C HIS A 50 8.57 -0.09 -6.76
N PRO A 51 7.94 0.34 -7.87
CA PRO A 51 6.49 0.35 -8.03
C PRO A 51 5.83 -1.03 -7.81
N ALA A 52 6.51 -2.11 -8.20
CA ALA A 52 6.01 -3.48 -7.96
C ALA A 52 5.87 -3.80 -6.47
N LEU A 53 6.87 -3.43 -5.65
CA LEU A 53 6.80 -3.63 -4.19
C LEU A 53 5.68 -2.81 -3.55
N ALA A 54 5.43 -1.60 -4.05
CA ALA A 54 4.30 -0.79 -3.61
C ALA A 54 2.95 -1.45 -3.90
N LEU A 55 2.82 -2.08 -5.08
CA LEU A 55 1.59 -2.77 -5.45
C LEU A 55 1.39 -4.06 -4.68
N ASP A 56 2.45 -4.84 -4.47
CA ASP A 56 2.40 -6.06 -3.65
C ASP A 56 2.00 -5.74 -2.21
N TYR A 57 2.61 -4.70 -1.64
CA TYR A 57 2.26 -4.19 -0.31
C TYR A 57 0.80 -3.73 -0.21
N ALA A 58 0.32 -2.97 -1.22
CA ALA A 58 -1.08 -2.58 -1.29
C ALA A 58 -2.01 -3.79 -1.38
N ALA A 59 -1.66 -4.80 -2.18
CA ALA A 59 -2.44 -6.03 -2.31
C ALA A 59 -2.50 -6.83 -1.01
N GLU A 60 -1.43 -6.88 -0.22
CA GLU A 60 -1.44 -7.50 1.11
C GLU A 60 -2.42 -6.81 2.06
N ILE A 61 -2.42 -5.47 2.10
CA ILE A 61 -3.36 -4.70 2.92
C ILE A 61 -4.80 -4.96 2.48
N LEU A 62 -5.09 -4.91 1.17
CA LEU A 62 -6.43 -5.16 0.65
C LEU A 62 -6.91 -6.59 0.94
N ARG A 63 -6.03 -7.59 0.85
CA ARG A 63 -6.34 -8.97 1.22
C ARG A 63 -6.66 -9.08 2.71
N ASP A 64 -5.92 -8.37 3.55
CA ASP A 64 -6.18 -8.35 4.98
C ASP A 64 -7.52 -7.72 5.32
N LEU A 65 -7.81 -6.55 4.73
CA LEU A 65 -9.10 -5.86 4.87
C LEU A 65 -10.27 -6.75 4.45
N ARG A 66 -10.12 -7.50 3.35
CA ARG A 66 -11.13 -8.45 2.89
C ARG A 66 -11.37 -9.59 3.88
N ARG A 67 -10.33 -10.06 4.58
CA ARG A 67 -10.46 -11.12 5.61
C ARG A 67 -11.12 -10.60 6.88
N THR A 68 -10.87 -9.34 7.24
CA THR A 68 -11.43 -8.71 8.45
C THR A 68 -12.81 -8.10 8.23
N ALA A 69 -13.24 -7.96 6.98
CA ALA A 69 -14.58 -7.47 6.67
C ALA A 69 -15.61 -8.46 7.24
N PRO A 70 -16.57 -7.99 8.06
CA PRO A 70 -17.63 -8.87 8.55
C PRO A 70 -18.38 -9.43 7.33
N GLU A 71 -18.69 -10.74 7.37
CA GLU A 71 -19.53 -11.34 6.33
C GLU A 71 -20.79 -10.50 6.16
N PRO A 72 -21.18 -10.13 4.92
CA PRO A 72 -22.43 -9.42 4.72
C PRO A 72 -23.54 -10.31 5.28
N ARG A 73 -24.22 -9.84 6.35
CA ARG A 73 -25.44 -10.48 6.83
C ARG A 73 -26.41 -10.49 5.65
N ARG A 74 -26.68 -11.69 5.16
CA ARG A 74 -27.66 -11.97 4.10
C ARG A 74 -29.05 -12.04 4.70
#